data_AF-A0A1S4DNN6-F1
#
_entry.id   AF-A0A1S4DNN6-F1
#
_cell.length_a   1.000
_cell.length_b   1.000
_cell.length_c   1.000
_cell.angle_alpha   90.00
_cell.angle_beta   90.00
_cell.angle_gamma   90.00
#
_symmetry.space_group_name_H-M   'P 1'
#
loop_
_entity.id
_entity.type
_entity.pdbx_description
1 polymer ?
#
loop_
_entity_poly.entity_id
_entity_poly.type
_entity_poly.pdbx_seq_one_letter_code
_entity_poly.pdbx_strand_id
1 'polypeptide(L)'
;MARSLCFMAFAVLAMMLFVAYEVQARECKAESVTFSGLCITKTPCIEACICEGFTNGRCSTILRRCLCTKPCVFDEKMIKTGAETLLEEEIMDN
;
A
#
# COMPACT_ATOMS: atom_id res chain seq x y z
N MET A 1 34.62 17.59 27.24
CA MET A 1 33.45 16.70 27.37
C MET A 1 32.19 17.27 26.71
N ALA A 2 31.90 18.57 26.83
CA ALA A 2 30.74 19.22 26.18
C ALA A 2 30.66 19.07 24.63
N ARG A 3 31.80 19.08 23.92
CA ARG A 3 31.83 18.94 22.45
C ARG A 3 31.35 17.56 21.98
N SER A 4 31.63 16.50 22.75
CA SER A 4 31.18 15.13 22.43
C SER A 4 29.67 14.99 22.68
N LEU A 5 29.17 15.61 23.75
CA LEU A 5 27.74 15.64 24.08
C LEU A 5 26.90 16.32 22.98
N CYS A 6 27.38 17.41 22.40
CA CYS A 6 26.70 18.07 21.27
C CYS A 6 26.63 17.19 20.02
N PHE A 7 27.72 16.48 19.71
CA PHE A 7 27.76 15.54 18.58
C PHE A 7 26.80 14.37 18.77
N MET A 8 26.76 13.79 19.97
CA MET A 8 25.83 12.71 20.29
C MET A 8 24.38 13.18 20.22
N ALA A 9 24.07 14.37 20.75
CA ALA A 9 22.74 14.95 20.67
C ALA A 9 22.30 15.20 19.21
N PHE A 10 23.18 15.76 18.38
CA PHE A 10 22.91 15.97 16.96
C PHE A 10 22.69 14.65 16.21
N ALA A 11 23.53 13.64 16.47
CA ALA A 11 23.40 12.32 15.86
C ALA A 11 22.06 11.66 16.21
N VAL A 12 21.63 11.71 17.47
CA VAL A 12 20.33 11.18 17.91
C VAL A 12 19.18 11.92 17.24
N LEU A 13 19.22 13.26 17.16
CA LEU A 13 18.19 14.05 16.48
C LEU A 13 18.09 13.71 14.98
N ALA A 14 19.24 13.58 14.31
CA ALA A 14 19.29 13.22 12.89
C ALA A 14 18.71 11.81 12.63
N MET A 15 19.03 10.84 13.49
CA MET A 15 18.48 9.49 13.41
C MET A 15 16.96 9.46 13.61
N MET A 16 16.44 10.22 14.58
CA MET A 16 15.00 10.31 14.82
C MET A 16 14.24 10.92 13.64
N LEU A 17 14.80 11.97 13.02
CA LEU A 17 14.23 12.58 11.82
C LEU A 17 14.22 11.64 10.62
N PHE A 18 15.29 10.85 10.46
CA PHE A 18 15.39 9.87 9.38
C PHE A 18 14.35 8.74 9.54
N VAL A 19 14.18 8.20 10.76
CA VAL A 19 13.17 7.17 11.04
C VAL A 19 11.75 7.68 10.79
N ALA A 20 11.45 8.95 11.09
CA ALA A 20 10.14 9.53 10.84
C ALA A 20 9.83 9.73 9.34
N TYR A 21 10.85 9.86 8.50
CA TYR A 21 10.68 10.13 7.06
C TYR A 21 10.24 8.90 6.25
N GLU A 22 10.54 7.69 6.73
CA GLU A 22 10.27 6.43 6.00
C GLU A 22 8.81 5.94 6.10
N VAL A 23 7.89 6.75 6.65
CA VAL A 23 6.45 6.42 6.68
C VAL A 23 5.79 6.81 5.36
N GLN A 24 6.28 6.30 4.24
CA GLN A 24 5.47 6.28 3.01
C GLN A 24 4.30 5.33 3.27
N ALA A 25 3.07 5.87 3.26
CA ALA A 25 1.87 5.06 3.30
C ALA A 25 1.98 3.95 2.24
N ARG A 26 1.94 2.68 2.67
CA ARG A 26 2.00 1.56 1.73
C ARG A 26 0.79 1.65 0.80
N GLU A 27 1.04 1.89 -0.48
CA GLU A 27 0.00 1.85 -1.50
C GLU A 27 -0.02 0.47 -2.16
N CYS A 28 -1.21 -0.13 -2.17
CA CYS A 28 -1.49 -1.39 -2.83
C CYS A 28 -1.76 -1.10 -4.29
N LYS A 29 -1.09 -1.83 -5.18
CA LYS A 29 -1.13 -1.61 -6.63
C LYS A 29 -1.60 -2.87 -7.33
N ALA A 30 -2.49 -2.73 -8.31
CA ALA A 30 -2.94 -3.81 -9.17
C ALA A 30 -3.11 -3.31 -10.60
N GLU A 31 -2.95 -4.19 -11.59
CA GLU A 31 -3.34 -3.89 -12.96
C GLU A 31 -4.87 -3.97 -13.07
N SER A 32 -5.46 -2.99 -13.76
CA SER A 32 -6.91 -2.96 -13.99
C SER A 32 -7.35 -4.13 -14.88
N VAL A 33 -8.43 -4.81 -14.48
CA VAL A 33 -9.02 -5.92 -15.24
C VAL A 33 -10.09 -5.45 -16.24
N THR A 34 -10.73 -4.33 -15.95
CA THR A 34 -11.81 -3.77 -16.79
C THR A 34 -11.28 -2.79 -17.84
N PHE A 35 -10.15 -2.13 -17.58
CA PHE A 35 -9.55 -1.20 -18.52
C PHE A 35 -8.98 -1.94 -19.73
N SER A 36 -9.44 -1.55 -20.92
CA SER A 36 -9.02 -2.14 -22.19
C SER A 36 -8.24 -1.13 -23.04
N GLY A 37 -7.18 -1.60 -23.70
CA GLY A 37 -6.37 -0.81 -24.62
C GLY A 37 -5.17 -0.11 -23.98
N LEU A 38 -4.60 0.86 -24.70
CA LEU A 38 -3.42 1.61 -24.27
C LEU A 38 -3.82 2.79 -23.39
N CYS A 39 -3.26 2.86 -22.19
CA CYS A 39 -3.41 3.97 -21.26
C CYS A 39 -2.57 5.16 -21.72
N ILE A 40 -3.23 6.12 -22.37
CA ILE A 40 -2.64 7.40 -22.81
C ILE A 40 -3.05 8.52 -21.86
N THR A 41 -4.33 8.55 -21.49
CA THR A 41 -4.93 9.52 -20.57
C THR A 41 -5.31 8.86 -19.26
N LYS A 42 -5.19 9.60 -18.15
CA LYS A 42 -5.41 9.04 -16.80
C LYS A 42 -6.88 8.92 -16.44
N THR A 43 -7.73 9.85 -16.88
CA THR A 43 -9.15 9.92 -16.50
C THR A 43 -9.92 8.60 -16.71
N PRO A 44 -9.91 7.97 -17.90
CA PRO A 44 -10.62 6.71 -18.10
C PRO A 44 -10.02 5.55 -17.29
N CYS A 45 -8.72 5.59 -17.02
CA CYS A 45 -8.05 4.61 -16.14
C CYS A 45 -8.50 4.78 -14.68
N ILE A 46 -8.62 6.03 -14.19
CA ILE A 46 -9.11 6.32 -12.84
C ILE A 46 -10.56 5.85 -12.69
N GLU A 47 -11.42 6.16 -13.66
CA GLU A 47 -12.83 5.72 -13.66
C GLU A 47 -12.96 4.19 -13.59
N ALA A 48 -12.19 3.46 -14.42
CA ALA A 48 -12.14 2.00 -14.38
C ALA A 48 -11.67 1.48 -13.01
N CYS A 49 -10.61 2.06 -12.45
CA CYS A 49 -10.09 1.68 -11.14
C CYS A 49 -11.10 1.92 -10.01
N ILE A 50 -11.88 3.00 -10.07
CA ILE A 50 -12.94 3.28 -9.10
C ILE A 50 -14.04 2.21 -9.18
N CYS A 51 -14.45 1.82 -10.39
CA CYS A 51 -15.40 0.72 -10.59
C CYS A 51 -14.88 -0.63 -10.05
N GLU A 52 -13.56 -0.84 -10.05
CA GLU A 52 -12.90 -2.02 -9.48
C GLU A 52 -12.68 -1.95 -7.95
N GLY A 53 -13.11 -0.87 -7.30
CA GLY A 53 -12.97 -0.69 -5.84
C GLY A 53 -11.59 -0.18 -5.39
N PHE A 54 -10.83 0.44 -6.30
CA PHE A 54 -9.62 1.20 -5.97
C PHE A 54 -9.95 2.68 -5.81
N THR A 55 -9.09 3.42 -5.11
CA THR A 55 -9.31 4.85 -4.87
C THR A 55 -8.71 5.74 -5.96
N ASN A 56 -7.77 5.22 -6.77
CA ASN A 56 -7.09 5.99 -7.81
C ASN A 56 -6.48 5.07 -8.89
N GLY A 57 -5.93 5.67 -9.95
CA GLY A 57 -5.27 4.97 -11.05
C GLY A 57 -4.28 5.83 -11.83
N ARG A 58 -3.30 5.19 -12.47
CA ARG A 58 -2.31 5.85 -13.35
C ARG A 58 -1.89 4.95 -14.51
N CYS A 59 -1.52 5.58 -15.63
CA CYS A 59 -0.87 4.86 -16.72
C CYS A 59 0.58 4.52 -16.37
N SER A 60 0.97 3.26 -16.61
CA SER A 60 2.37 2.84 -16.58
C SER A 60 3.13 3.40 -17.78
N THR A 61 4.39 3.77 -17.58
CA THR A 61 5.20 4.44 -18.61
C THR A 61 5.62 3.50 -19.73
N ILE A 62 5.98 2.25 -19.40
CA ILE A 62 6.59 1.30 -20.35
C ILE A 62 5.50 0.54 -21.11
N LEU A 63 4.65 -0.21 -20.41
CA LEU A 63 3.63 -1.06 -21.04
C LEU A 63 2.33 -0.31 -21.35
N ARG A 64 2.18 0.96 -20.95
CA ARG A 64 0.93 1.73 -21.11
C ARG A 64 -0.30 1.00 -20.57
N ARG A 65 -0.13 0.16 -19.54
CA ARG A 65 -1.22 -0.46 -18.78
C ARG A 65 -1.77 0.50 -17.73
N CYS A 66 -3.05 0.36 -17.41
CA CYS A 66 -3.68 1.07 -16.29
C CYS A 66 -3.33 0.36 -14.97
N LEU A 67 -2.70 1.08 -14.05
CA LEU A 67 -2.35 0.61 -12.71
C LEU A 67 -3.26 1.31 -11.70
N CYS A 68 -4.09 0.54 -11.02
CA CYS A 68 -4.94 0.99 -9.93
C CYS A 68 -4.17 1.04 -8.62
N THR A 69 -4.48 2.04 -7.79
CA THR A 69 -3.85 2.23 -6.49
C THR A 69 -4.89 2.48 -5.41
N LYS A 70 -4.65 1.90 -4.24
CA LYS A 70 -5.42 2.19 -3.02
C LYS A 70 -4.51 2.13 -1.80
N PRO A 71 -4.83 2.82 -0.70
CA PRO A 71 -4.12 2.62 0.55
C PRO A 71 -4.16 1.13 0.92
N CYS A 72 -3.01 0.55 1.24
CA CYS A 72 -2.97 -0.76 1.87
C CYS A 72 -3.46 -0.58 3.31
N VAL A 73 -4.76 -0.71 3.47
CA VAL A 73 -5.31 -1.10 4.77
C VAL A 73 -4.85 -2.53 5.01
N PHE A 74 -4.13 -2.76 6.10
CA PHE A 74 -4.14 -4.09 6.73
C PHE A 74 -5.56 -4.27 7.25
N ASP A 75 -6.49 -4.54 6.33
CA ASP A 75 -7.91 -4.55 6.60
C ASP A 75 -8.23 -5.69 7.58
N GLU A 76 -9.15 -5.44 8.50
CA GLU A 76 -9.76 -6.42 9.41
C GLU A 76 -10.34 -7.65 8.69
N LYS A 77 -10.47 -7.58 7.36
CA LYS A 77 -10.78 -8.71 6.49
C LYS A 77 -9.77 -9.87 6.62
N MET A 78 -8.51 -9.58 6.92
CA MET A 78 -7.50 -10.61 7.21
C MET A 78 -7.72 -11.27 8.58
N ILE A 79 -8.37 -10.56 9.53
CA ILE A 79 -8.82 -11.11 10.82
C ILE A 79 -10.04 -12.01 10.61
N LYS A 80 -10.99 -11.63 9.75
CA LYS A 80 -12.14 -12.47 9.40
C LYS A 80 -11.75 -13.72 8.62
N THR A 81 -10.89 -13.61 7.60
CA THR A 81 -10.39 -14.79 6.87
C THR A 81 -9.54 -15.69 7.77
N GLY A 82 -8.80 -15.13 8.72
CA GLY A 82 -8.12 -15.90 9.77
C GLY A 82 -9.09 -16.59 10.74
N ALA A 83 -10.19 -15.93 11.12
CA ALA A 83 -11.23 -16.51 11.97
C ALA A 83 -12.06 -17.59 11.24
N GLU A 84 -12.34 -17.40 9.95
CA GLU A 84 -12.99 -18.39 9.09
C GLU A 84 -12.10 -19.64 8.93
N THR A 85 -10.78 -19.48 8.80
CA THR A 85 -9.86 -20.63 8.77
C THR A 85 -9.74 -21.39 10.09
N LEU A 86 -10.05 -20.77 11.25
CA LEU A 86 -10.00 -21.43 12.56
C LEU A 86 -11.27 -22.26 12.84
N LEU A 87 -12.40 -21.95 12.21
CA LEU A 87 -13.64 -22.71 12.39
C LEU A 87 -13.66 -24.01 11.57
N GLU A 88 -12.90 -24.07 10.47
CA GLU A 88 -12.75 -25.31 9.70
C GLU A 88 -11.81 -26.32 10.40
N GLU A 89 -10.93 -25.87 11.29
CA GLU A 89 -10.08 -26.75 12.11
C GLU A 89 -10.85 -27.35 13.30
N GLU A 90 -11.86 -26.66 13.85
CA GLU A 90 -12.66 -27.20 14.98
C GLU A 90 -13.68 -28.29 14.59
N ILE A 91 -13.98 -28.49 13.29
CA ILE A 91 -14.99 -29.47 12.84
C ILE A 91 -14.38 -30.86 12.54
N MET A 92 -13.05 -31.02 12.51
CA MET A 92 -12.42 -32.34 12.32
C MET A 92 -12.05 -33.08 13.62
N ASP A 93 -12.37 -32.52 14.80
CA ASP A 93 -12.12 -33.13 16.11
C ASP A 93 -13.43 -33.49 16.88
N ASN A 94 -14.52 -33.83 16.17
CA ASN A 94 -15.71 -34.45 16.79
C ASN A 94 -16.22 -35.68 16.04
#